data_AF-A0A1X7R6B7-F1
#
_entry.id   AF-A0A1X7R6B7-F1
#
_cell.length_a   1.000
_cell.length_b   1.000
_cell.length_c   1.000
_cell.angle_alpha   90.00
_cell.angle_beta   90.00
_cell.angle_gamma   90.00
#
_symmetry.space_group_name_H-M   'P 1'
#
loop_
_entity.id
_entity.type
_entity.pdbx_description
1 polymer ?
#
loop_
_entity_poly.entity_id
_entity_poly.type
_entity_poly.pdbx_seq_one_letter_code
_entity_poly.pdbx_strand_id
1 'polypeptide(L)'
;MASSNDKNAKKENQHLPRYITSKPWYYNGDKSEDYLSHHRQSHNEGNLLDIENNNEAKHGLGIHDTFINNNKGINQKKRTGKPTCTNCGSFDHIKKDCMERPRKMQQIKNMASRIPLNGQVMNDKEMDWDARKDRWFGYSGKEYNDTLAKWEANKIQGKNSSNNNNQGDNQGEYDTDEEVEYTKLQLGNYKRIKESENKEKGSTAIRIREDKAAYLNDLNSETTNYDPKSRLYKDNNLGAVDEKSNMFRRHLTGEGLEFDELNQMARSNARKEGIRDEVKNVKKVEHVLIANPTKYEQMMRNEKSMKLNGQNTTTNEPNIGKGEAKKNKGKKQDKKSMDQLRSMYK
;
A
#
# COMPACT_ATOMS: atom_id res chain seq x y z
N MET A 1 9.75 -33.34 -32.17
CA MET A 1 9.26 -32.11 -32.83
C MET A 1 8.27 -31.46 -31.88
N ALA A 2 8.72 -30.49 -31.09
CA ALA A 2 7.87 -29.71 -30.21
C ALA A 2 7.15 -28.67 -31.07
N SER A 3 5.84 -28.84 -31.27
CA SER A 3 5.03 -27.82 -31.93
C SER A 3 4.80 -26.69 -30.95
N SER A 4 5.39 -25.54 -31.27
CA SER A 4 5.00 -24.22 -30.81
C SER A 4 3.47 -24.09 -30.93
N ASN A 5 2.72 -24.04 -29.82
CA ASN A 5 1.31 -23.63 -29.80
C ASN A 5 0.96 -23.02 -28.43
N ASP A 6 0.42 -21.80 -28.50
CA ASP A 6 -0.50 -21.14 -27.56
C ASP A 6 -0.05 -20.96 -26.10
N LYS A 7 0.88 -20.03 -25.87
CA LYS A 7 1.19 -19.54 -24.51
C LYS A 7 0.09 -18.65 -23.89
N ASN A 8 -1.04 -18.43 -24.56
CA ASN A 8 -2.12 -17.56 -24.07
C ASN A 8 -3.55 -18.10 -24.25
N ALA A 9 -3.73 -19.37 -24.60
CA ALA A 9 -5.05 -19.99 -24.54
C ALA A 9 -5.44 -20.19 -23.07
N LYS A 10 -6.27 -19.28 -22.53
CA LYS A 10 -6.87 -19.43 -21.20
C LYS A 10 -7.60 -20.77 -21.16
N LYS A 11 -7.04 -21.75 -20.45
CA LYS A 11 -7.66 -23.07 -20.29
C LYS A 11 -9.08 -22.90 -19.79
N GLU A 12 -10.03 -23.63 -20.41
CA GLU A 12 -11.42 -23.63 -19.98
C GLU A 12 -11.50 -24.08 -18.51
N ASN A 13 -12.18 -23.28 -17.69
CA ASN A 13 -12.37 -23.61 -16.30
C ASN A 13 -13.42 -24.74 -16.19
N GLN A 14 -13.02 -25.88 -15.62
CA GLN A 14 -13.87 -27.06 -15.44
C GLN A 14 -15.10 -26.80 -14.55
N HIS A 15 -15.04 -25.78 -13.71
CA HIS A 15 -16.12 -25.43 -12.79
C HIS A 15 -17.24 -24.59 -13.43
N LEU A 16 -17.05 -24.11 -14.67
CA LEU A 16 -18.08 -23.33 -15.36
C LEU A 16 -19.15 -24.24 -15.96
N PRO A 17 -20.43 -24.08 -15.58
CA PRO A 17 -21.51 -24.83 -16.20
C PRO A 17 -21.62 -24.56 -17.70
N ARG A 18 -22.03 -25.58 -18.46
CA ARG A 18 -22.10 -25.55 -19.93
C ARG A 18 -22.98 -24.42 -20.50
N TYR A 19 -24.04 -24.03 -19.80
CA TYR A 19 -24.93 -22.95 -20.24
C TYR A 19 -24.27 -21.56 -20.15
N ILE A 20 -23.24 -21.40 -19.31
CA ILE A 20 -22.45 -20.16 -19.25
C ILE A 20 -21.43 -20.16 -20.39
N THR A 21 -20.76 -21.29 -20.63
CA THR A 21 -19.71 -21.40 -21.64
C THR A 21 -20.24 -21.40 -23.08
N SER A 22 -21.45 -21.92 -23.30
CA SER A 22 -22.06 -21.94 -24.63
C SER A 22 -22.43 -20.54 -25.12
N LYS A 23 -21.89 -20.13 -26.27
CA LYS A 23 -22.26 -18.88 -26.95
C LYS A 23 -23.68 -19.00 -27.55
N PRO A 24 -24.57 -18.02 -27.33
CA PRO A 24 -25.90 -18.04 -27.92
C PRO A 24 -25.85 -17.71 -29.42
N TRP A 25 -26.84 -18.19 -30.17
CA TRP A 25 -26.88 -18.12 -31.65
C TRP A 25 -26.81 -16.71 -32.24
N TYR A 26 -27.24 -15.68 -31.49
CA TYR A 26 -27.25 -14.29 -31.92
C TYR A 26 -25.92 -13.56 -31.65
N TYR A 27 -25.00 -14.18 -30.89
CA TYR A 27 -23.69 -13.61 -30.62
C TYR A 27 -22.75 -13.95 -31.77
N ASN A 28 -22.87 -13.19 -32.87
CA ASN A 28 -22.03 -13.28 -34.05
C ASN A 28 -20.70 -12.53 -33.88
N GLY A 29 -20.09 -12.63 -32.69
CA GLY A 29 -18.76 -12.07 -32.46
C GLY A 29 -17.74 -12.83 -33.29
N ASP A 30 -16.83 -12.10 -33.95
CA ASP A 30 -15.66 -12.64 -34.64
C ASP A 30 -14.95 -13.69 -33.78
N LYS A 31 -14.21 -14.61 -34.43
CA LYS A 31 -13.48 -15.75 -33.86
C LYS A 31 -12.46 -15.33 -32.78
N SER A 32 -12.93 -14.79 -31.67
CA SER A 32 -12.15 -14.47 -30.49
C SER A 32 -11.78 -15.80 -29.85
N GLU A 33 -10.48 -16.00 -29.62
CA GLU A 33 -9.96 -17.17 -28.92
C GLU A 33 -10.45 -17.27 -27.46
N ASP A 34 -11.11 -16.22 -26.94
CA ASP A 34 -11.77 -16.26 -25.63
C ASP A 34 -13.15 -16.94 -25.70
N TYR A 35 -13.29 -18.00 -24.90
CA TYR A 35 -14.50 -18.80 -24.79
C TYR A 35 -15.63 -18.10 -24.01
N LEU A 36 -15.34 -17.05 -23.22
CA LEU A 36 -16.31 -16.27 -22.43
C LEU A 36 -16.53 -14.85 -22.97
N SER A 37 -16.15 -14.58 -24.23
CA SER A 37 -16.25 -13.25 -24.84
C SER A 37 -17.65 -12.62 -24.74
N HIS A 38 -18.71 -13.43 -24.77
CA HIS A 38 -20.11 -12.98 -24.68
C HIS A 38 -20.54 -12.51 -23.29
N HIS A 39 -19.74 -12.77 -22.25
CA HIS A 39 -19.97 -12.26 -20.89
C HIS A 39 -19.14 -11.02 -20.58
N ARG A 40 -18.07 -10.76 -21.33
CA ARG A 40 -17.24 -9.58 -21.14
C ARG A 40 -17.99 -8.36 -21.65
N GLN A 41 -18.00 -7.30 -20.85
CA GLN A 41 -18.58 -6.04 -21.30
C GLN A 41 -17.69 -5.44 -22.40
N SER A 42 -18.30 -4.84 -23.41
CA SER A 42 -17.54 -4.04 -24.38
C SER A 42 -16.84 -2.91 -23.62
N HIS A 43 -15.57 -2.65 -23.91
CA HIS A 43 -14.78 -1.53 -23.35
C HIS A 43 -15.30 -0.17 -23.84
N ASN A 44 -16.57 0.13 -23.61
CA ASN A 44 -17.13 1.46 -23.79
C ASN A 44 -16.92 2.22 -22.47
N GLU A 45 -16.44 3.46 -22.59
CA GLU A 45 -15.95 4.32 -21.50
C GLU A 45 -17.03 4.76 -20.47
N GLY A 46 -18.22 4.13 -20.48
CA GLY A 46 -19.35 4.45 -19.60
C GLY A 46 -19.82 3.31 -18.71
N ASN A 47 -19.09 2.19 -18.65
CA ASN A 47 -19.49 1.07 -17.81
C ASN A 47 -19.12 1.34 -16.34
N LEU A 48 -20.13 1.38 -15.48
CA LEU A 48 -19.98 1.64 -14.04
C LEU A 48 -19.19 0.53 -13.30
N LEU A 49 -19.20 -0.69 -13.84
CA LEU A 49 -18.60 -1.86 -13.19
C LEU A 49 -17.63 -2.55 -14.14
N ASP A 50 -16.33 -2.49 -13.81
CA ASP A 50 -15.32 -3.29 -14.47
C ASP A 50 -15.18 -4.64 -13.75
N ILE A 51 -15.70 -5.69 -14.39
CA ILE A 51 -15.83 -7.02 -13.78
C ILE A 51 -14.47 -7.73 -13.72
N GLU A 52 -13.57 -7.44 -14.66
CA GLU A 52 -12.35 -8.24 -14.85
C GLU A 52 -11.26 -7.92 -13.83
N ASN A 53 -11.23 -6.71 -13.31
CA ASN A 53 -10.24 -6.20 -12.36
C ASN A 53 -10.90 -5.75 -11.05
N ASN A 54 -11.95 -6.45 -10.62
CA ASN A 54 -12.64 -6.18 -9.36
C ASN A 54 -11.76 -6.38 -8.10
N ASN A 55 -10.56 -6.95 -8.26
CA ASN A 55 -9.51 -6.98 -7.23
C ASN A 55 -8.89 -5.60 -6.97
N GLU A 56 -8.98 -4.67 -7.93
CA GLU A 56 -8.49 -3.31 -7.81
C GLU A 56 -9.63 -2.39 -7.37
N ALA A 57 -9.41 -1.66 -6.28
CA ALA A 57 -10.37 -0.65 -5.84
C ALA A 57 -10.48 0.46 -6.89
N LYS A 58 -11.70 0.75 -7.34
CA LYS A 58 -11.97 1.85 -8.27
C LYS A 58 -12.13 3.16 -7.52
N HIS A 59 -11.54 4.21 -8.06
CA HIS A 59 -11.82 5.56 -7.57
C HIS A 59 -13.19 6.03 -8.07
N GLY A 60 -13.80 6.99 -7.38
CA GLY A 60 -15.03 7.62 -7.89
C GLY A 60 -14.79 8.28 -9.24
N LEU A 61 -15.79 8.25 -10.12
CA LEU A 61 -15.75 8.89 -11.45
C LEU A 61 -15.76 10.43 -11.38
N GLY A 62 -15.90 10.99 -10.17
CA GLY A 62 -16.03 12.42 -9.92
C GLY A 62 -17.50 12.87 -9.90
N ILE A 63 -17.68 14.15 -9.59
CA ILE A 63 -18.98 14.82 -9.54
C ILE A 63 -19.03 15.80 -10.71
N HIS A 64 -20.05 15.68 -11.57
CA HIS A 64 -20.21 16.53 -12.75
C HIS A 64 -21.64 17.11 -12.81
N ASP A 65 -21.77 18.37 -12.43
CA ASP A 65 -23.06 19.05 -12.42
C ASP A 65 -23.31 19.70 -13.76
N THR A 66 -24.19 19.09 -14.56
CA THR A 66 -24.59 19.65 -15.85
C THR A 66 -25.96 20.31 -15.76
N PHE A 67 -25.97 21.61 -16.06
CA PHE A 67 -27.21 22.37 -16.22
C PHE A 67 -27.58 22.44 -17.70
N ILE A 68 -28.80 22.05 -18.04
CA ILE A 68 -29.32 22.29 -19.38
C ILE A 68 -29.83 23.72 -19.43
N ASN A 69 -29.18 24.52 -20.27
CA ASN A 69 -29.74 25.77 -20.74
C ASN A 69 -30.73 25.44 -21.86
N ASN A 70 -32.01 25.79 -21.69
CA ASN A 70 -33.04 25.61 -22.73
C ASN A 70 -32.76 26.39 -24.03
N ASN A 71 -31.73 27.22 -24.06
CA ASN A 71 -31.26 27.94 -25.24
C ASN A 71 -29.81 27.60 -25.59
N LYS A 72 -29.56 26.39 -26.11
CA LYS A 72 -28.34 26.16 -26.90
C LYS A 72 -28.47 26.87 -28.25
N GLY A 73 -27.93 28.09 -28.36
CA GLY A 73 -27.41 28.67 -29.62
C GLY A 73 -28.36 28.74 -30.83
N ILE A 74 -29.67 28.90 -30.64
CA ILE A 74 -30.58 29.04 -31.80
C ILE A 74 -30.53 30.49 -32.27
N ASN A 75 -29.92 30.70 -33.45
CA ASN A 75 -29.96 31.93 -34.24
C ASN A 75 -31.32 32.64 -34.08
N GLN A 76 -31.31 33.84 -33.52
CA GLN A 76 -32.50 34.66 -33.22
C GLN A 76 -33.41 34.91 -34.45
N LYS A 77 -32.91 34.63 -35.66
CA LYS A 77 -33.56 34.90 -36.94
C LYS A 77 -34.63 33.88 -37.38
N LYS A 78 -34.87 32.76 -36.67
CA LYS A 78 -35.82 31.70 -37.11
C LYS A 78 -36.91 31.29 -36.07
N ARG A 79 -37.40 32.22 -35.24
CA ARG A 79 -38.45 31.94 -34.23
C ARG A 79 -39.77 32.68 -34.47
N THR A 80 -40.05 33.16 -35.67
CA THR A 80 -41.36 33.71 -36.06
C THR A 80 -42.41 32.60 -36.09
N GLY A 81 -43.12 32.36 -34.97
CA GLY A 81 -44.25 31.41 -34.94
C GLY A 81 -44.41 30.57 -33.66
N LYS A 82 -43.47 30.59 -32.71
CA LYS A 82 -43.68 29.92 -31.39
C LYS A 82 -44.31 30.90 -30.40
N PRO A 83 -45.34 30.51 -29.62
CA PRO A 83 -45.99 31.40 -28.68
C PRO A 83 -45.01 31.79 -27.57
N THR A 84 -44.77 33.08 -27.40
CA THR A 84 -44.02 33.64 -26.27
C THR A 84 -44.92 33.82 -25.06
N CYS A 85 -44.34 33.78 -23.87
CA CYS A 85 -45.04 34.15 -22.66
C CYS A 85 -45.49 35.62 -22.74
N THR A 86 -46.80 35.88 -22.69
CA THR A 86 -47.35 37.24 -22.77
C THR A 86 -46.99 38.13 -21.57
N ASN A 87 -46.50 37.54 -20.48
CA ASN A 87 -46.10 38.27 -19.27
C ASN A 87 -44.64 38.73 -19.32
N CYS A 88 -43.68 37.82 -19.57
CA CYS A 88 -42.23 38.10 -19.54
C CYS A 88 -41.53 38.07 -20.91
N GLY A 89 -42.21 37.61 -21.96
CA GLY A 89 -41.66 37.52 -23.31
C GLY A 89 -40.73 36.33 -23.57
N SER A 90 -40.50 35.43 -22.59
CA SER A 90 -39.68 34.23 -22.79
C SER A 90 -40.37 33.20 -23.72
N PHE A 91 -39.56 32.38 -24.39
CA PHE A 91 -40.02 31.31 -25.29
C PHE A 91 -40.19 29.96 -24.59
N ASP A 92 -39.73 29.83 -23.33
CA ASP A 92 -39.56 28.51 -22.69
C ASP A 92 -40.78 28.05 -21.87
N HIS A 93 -41.75 28.93 -21.61
CA HIS A 93 -42.92 28.62 -20.78
C HIS A 93 -44.18 29.42 -21.16
N ILE A 94 -45.33 29.00 -20.64
CA ILE A 94 -46.65 29.63 -20.86
C ILE A 94 -46.91 30.68 -19.77
N LYS A 95 -47.81 31.65 -20.01
CA LYS A 95 -48.20 32.69 -19.04
C LYS A 95 -48.53 32.16 -17.63
N LYS A 96 -49.15 30.98 -17.52
CA LYS A 96 -49.56 30.37 -16.24
C LYS A 96 -48.36 29.93 -15.39
N ASP A 97 -47.28 29.51 -16.04
CA ASP A 97 -46.07 28.97 -15.40
C ASP A 97 -44.96 30.03 -15.34
N CYS A 98 -45.33 31.31 -15.50
CA CYS A 98 -44.39 32.42 -15.50
C CYS A 98 -43.88 32.72 -14.09
N MET A 99 -42.57 32.63 -13.90
CA MET A 99 -41.89 32.92 -12.62
C MET A 99 -41.82 34.44 -12.32
N GLU A 100 -41.97 35.31 -13.33
CA GLU A 100 -42.08 36.75 -13.10
C GLU A 100 -43.47 37.15 -12.60
N ARG A 101 -43.52 38.16 -11.73
CA ARG A 101 -44.77 38.75 -11.21
C ARG A 101 -45.75 39.06 -12.36
N PRO A 102 -47.04 38.68 -12.26
CA PRO A 102 -48.02 38.94 -13.31
C PRO A 102 -48.22 40.45 -13.50
N ARG A 103 -48.10 40.93 -14.73
CA ARG A 103 -48.28 42.34 -15.10
C ARG A 103 -49.64 42.63 -15.72
N LYS A 104 -50.12 43.85 -15.48
CA LYS A 104 -51.36 44.40 -16.06
C LYS A 104 -51.19 44.80 -17.54
N MET A 105 -50.01 45.29 -17.94
CA MET A 105 -49.66 45.55 -19.35
C MET A 105 -48.77 44.42 -19.89
N GLN A 106 -49.22 43.79 -20.98
CA GLN A 106 -48.52 42.68 -21.64
C GLN A 106 -47.33 43.21 -22.43
N GLN A 107 -46.16 42.66 -22.18
CA GLN A 107 -44.86 43.28 -22.45
C GLN A 107 -44.43 43.32 -23.92
N ILE A 108 -45.28 42.88 -24.86
CA ILE A 108 -44.92 42.68 -26.28
C ILE A 108 -44.60 44.02 -26.99
N LYS A 109 -45.05 45.17 -26.46
CA LYS A 109 -44.85 46.47 -27.14
C LYS A 109 -43.53 47.18 -26.85
N ASN A 110 -42.85 46.94 -25.72
CA ASN A 110 -41.69 47.74 -25.29
C ASN A 110 -40.50 46.82 -24.89
N MET A 111 -39.88 46.19 -25.88
CA MET A 111 -38.95 45.05 -25.71
C MET A 111 -37.49 45.43 -26.01
N ALA A 112 -37.03 46.62 -25.60
CA ALA A 112 -35.64 47.05 -25.86
C ALA A 112 -34.68 46.85 -24.66
N SER A 113 -35.17 46.68 -23.43
CA SER A 113 -34.31 46.80 -22.24
C SER A 113 -34.21 45.56 -21.34
N ARG A 114 -34.87 44.43 -21.65
CA ARG A 114 -34.85 43.25 -20.77
C ARG A 114 -34.64 41.97 -21.57
N ILE A 115 -33.44 41.43 -21.44
CA ILE A 115 -33.09 40.09 -21.90
C ILE A 115 -33.78 39.11 -20.92
N PRO A 116 -34.66 38.20 -21.38
CA PRO A 116 -35.29 37.24 -20.50
C PRO A 116 -34.20 36.37 -19.85
N LEU A 117 -34.25 36.27 -18.51
CA LEU A 117 -33.40 35.36 -17.75
C LEU A 117 -33.88 33.94 -18.08
N ASN A 118 -33.10 33.21 -18.86
CA ASN A 118 -33.47 31.84 -19.24
C ASN A 118 -33.20 30.91 -18.05
N GLY A 119 -34.20 30.10 -17.69
CA GLY A 119 -34.08 29.14 -16.61
C GLY A 119 -33.08 28.04 -16.95
N GLN A 120 -32.18 27.76 -16.01
CA GLN A 120 -31.34 26.56 -16.02
C GLN A 120 -32.11 25.43 -15.34
N VAL A 121 -32.12 24.25 -15.94
CA VAL A 121 -32.81 23.09 -15.38
C VAL A 121 -31.85 21.92 -15.27
N MET A 122 -32.00 21.11 -14.23
CA MET A 122 -31.28 19.86 -14.06
C MET A 122 -31.65 18.87 -15.17
N ASN A 123 -30.68 18.09 -15.65
CA ASN A 123 -30.95 17.00 -16.58
C ASN A 123 -31.34 15.70 -15.83
N ASP A 124 -32.55 15.60 -15.31
CA ASP A 124 -32.94 14.45 -14.47
C ASP A 124 -32.90 13.07 -15.15
N LYS A 125 -32.81 12.99 -16.49
CA LYS A 125 -32.99 11.74 -17.25
C LYS A 125 -31.73 10.88 -17.36
N GLU A 126 -30.56 11.52 -17.32
CA GLU A 126 -29.26 10.86 -17.50
C GLU A 126 -28.50 10.70 -16.18
N MET A 127 -29.09 11.16 -15.07
CA MET A 127 -28.42 11.24 -13.77
C MET A 127 -28.75 10.03 -12.90
N ASP A 128 -27.74 9.59 -12.15
CA ASP A 128 -27.88 8.54 -11.15
C ASP A 128 -28.84 8.94 -10.02
N TRP A 129 -29.32 7.95 -9.27
CA TRP A 129 -30.24 8.20 -8.15
C TRP A 129 -29.62 9.14 -7.11
N ASP A 130 -28.34 8.95 -6.77
CA ASP A 130 -27.60 9.79 -5.84
C ASP A 130 -27.49 11.23 -6.37
N ALA A 131 -27.15 11.40 -7.65
CA ALA A 131 -27.02 12.71 -8.27
C ALA A 131 -28.34 13.50 -8.29
N ARG A 132 -29.47 12.83 -8.50
CA ARG A 132 -30.82 13.45 -8.45
C ARG A 132 -31.23 13.86 -7.03
N LYS A 133 -30.63 13.26 -6.01
CA LYS A 133 -30.88 13.53 -4.59
C LYS A 133 -29.77 14.31 -3.94
N ASP A 134 -28.77 14.74 -4.70
CA ASP A 134 -27.66 15.49 -4.16
C ASP A 134 -28.12 16.88 -3.71
N ARG A 135 -28.03 17.10 -2.41
CA ARG A 135 -28.33 18.39 -1.78
C ARG A 135 -27.35 19.48 -2.22
N TRP A 136 -26.13 19.09 -2.57
CA TRP A 136 -25.04 19.99 -2.94
C TRP A 136 -24.88 20.16 -4.44
N PHE A 137 -25.88 19.77 -5.24
CA PHE A 137 -25.86 20.00 -6.68
C PHE A 137 -25.73 21.50 -7.00
N GLY A 138 -24.79 21.87 -7.85
CA GLY A 138 -24.55 23.25 -8.27
C GLY A 138 -23.76 24.07 -7.26
N TYR A 139 -23.07 23.42 -6.33
CA TYR A 139 -22.31 24.09 -5.29
C TYR A 139 -21.11 24.87 -5.87
N SER A 140 -21.11 26.20 -5.69
CA SER A 140 -20.08 27.10 -6.21
C SER A 140 -18.90 27.33 -5.24
N GLY A 141 -19.01 26.94 -3.97
CA GLY A 141 -17.98 27.19 -2.93
C GLY A 141 -18.15 28.48 -2.12
N LYS A 142 -19.17 29.31 -2.39
CA LYS A 142 -19.36 30.61 -1.72
C LYS A 142 -19.63 30.44 -0.22
N GLU A 143 -20.48 29.48 0.12
CA GLU A 143 -20.84 29.17 1.50
C GLU A 143 -19.62 28.72 2.30
N TYR A 144 -18.69 27.96 1.69
CA TYR A 144 -17.47 27.53 2.35
C TYR A 144 -16.53 28.72 2.58
N ASN A 145 -16.42 29.63 1.62
CA ASN A 145 -15.64 30.86 1.79
C ASN A 145 -16.19 31.70 2.96
N ASP A 146 -17.51 31.80 3.13
CA ASP A 146 -18.11 32.49 4.28
C ASP A 146 -17.79 31.79 5.61
N THR A 147 -17.78 30.45 5.63
CA THR A 147 -17.38 29.70 6.83
C THR A 147 -15.90 29.89 7.17
N LEU A 148 -15.03 29.94 6.16
CA LEU A 148 -13.60 30.25 6.34
C LEU A 148 -13.41 31.66 6.89
N ALA A 149 -14.08 32.67 6.33
CA ALA A 149 -14.01 34.04 6.82
C ALA A 149 -14.46 34.18 8.28
N LYS A 150 -15.54 33.48 8.67
CA LYS A 150 -16.00 33.42 10.07
C LYS A 150 -14.97 32.74 10.97
N TRP A 151 -14.38 31.63 10.54
CA TRP A 151 -13.35 30.92 11.30
C TRP A 151 -12.10 31.78 11.48
N GLU A 152 -11.64 32.47 10.43
CA GLU A 152 -10.50 33.38 10.48
C GLU A 152 -10.76 34.56 11.42
N ALA A 153 -11.97 35.15 11.36
CA ALA A 153 -12.38 36.22 12.28
C ALA A 153 -12.37 35.74 13.74
N ASN A 154 -12.92 34.55 14.02
CA ASN A 154 -12.92 33.97 15.38
C ASN A 154 -11.51 33.64 15.87
N LYS A 155 -10.61 33.20 14.98
CA LYS A 155 -9.20 32.94 15.32
C LYS A 155 -8.47 34.23 15.69
N ILE A 156 -8.75 35.33 15.00
CA ILE A 156 -8.19 36.66 15.32
C ILE A 156 -8.76 37.16 16.65
N GLN A 157 -10.07 37.01 16.88
CA GLN A 157 -10.69 37.37 18.17
C GLN A 157 -10.11 36.54 19.32
N GLY A 158 -9.96 35.23 19.16
CA GLY A 158 -9.33 34.36 20.16
C GLY A 158 -7.88 34.76 20.47
N LYS A 159 -7.09 35.12 19.45
CA LYS A 159 -5.73 35.66 19.65
C LYS A 159 -5.71 37.00 20.35
N ASN A 160 -6.63 37.90 20.01
CA ASN A 160 -6.73 39.23 20.66
C ASN A 160 -7.22 39.12 22.11
N SER A 161 -8.12 38.18 22.42
CA SER A 161 -8.51 37.83 23.79
C SER A 161 -7.35 37.19 24.57
N SER A 162 -6.52 36.35 23.94
CA SER A 162 -5.29 35.82 24.56
C SER A 162 -4.21 36.91 24.76
N ASN A 163 -4.12 37.92 23.89
CA ASN A 163 -3.17 39.04 24.04
C ASN A 163 -3.64 40.11 25.05
N ASN A 164 -4.95 40.32 25.21
CA ASN A 164 -5.50 41.23 26.22
C ASN A 164 -5.51 40.62 27.63
N ASN A 165 -5.36 39.30 27.75
CA ASN A 165 -5.08 38.60 29.00
C ASN A 165 -3.56 38.34 29.19
N ASN A 166 -2.71 39.30 28.81
CA ASN A 166 -1.33 39.38 29.32
C ASN A 166 -1.29 39.92 30.77
N GLN A 167 -2.18 39.41 31.60
CA GLN A 167 -2.12 39.36 33.06
C GLN A 167 -2.93 38.12 33.49
N GLY A 168 -2.27 36.96 33.56
CA GLY A 168 -2.82 35.74 34.17
C GLY A 168 -3.27 34.66 33.18
N ASP A 169 -2.50 33.56 33.17
CA ASP A 169 -2.94 32.18 32.95
C ASP A 169 -3.25 31.66 31.53
N ASN A 170 -2.24 31.04 30.91
CA ASN A 170 -2.25 29.67 30.35
C ASN A 170 -1.05 29.37 29.41
N GLN A 171 0.16 29.83 29.76
CA GLN A 171 1.29 28.91 29.61
C GLN A 171 1.28 28.08 30.89
N GLY A 172 1.44 26.76 30.78
CA GLY A 172 1.62 25.92 31.96
C GLY A 172 2.91 26.35 32.64
N GLU A 173 2.81 27.32 33.53
CA GLU A 173 3.80 27.61 34.55
C GLU A 173 3.71 26.39 35.46
N TYR A 174 4.69 25.51 35.32
CA TYR A 174 4.86 24.44 36.28
C TYR A 174 5.13 25.12 37.62
N ASP A 175 4.54 24.64 38.72
CA ASP A 175 4.99 25.12 40.02
C ASP A 175 6.52 24.89 40.11
N THR A 176 7.24 25.83 40.71
CA THR A 176 8.72 25.82 40.76
C THR A 176 9.26 24.49 41.32
N ASP A 177 8.50 23.82 42.18
CA ASP A 177 8.80 22.50 42.72
C ASP A 177 8.61 21.37 41.69
N GLU A 178 7.53 21.36 40.89
CA GLU A 178 7.35 20.42 39.78
C GLU A 178 8.51 20.52 38.77
N GLU A 179 8.97 21.73 38.41
CA GLU A 179 10.13 21.91 37.52
C GLU A 179 11.41 21.33 38.09
N VAL A 180 11.65 21.53 39.39
CA VAL A 180 12.80 20.96 40.10
C VAL A 180 12.73 19.44 40.15
N GLU A 181 11.55 18.85 40.30
CA GLU A 181 11.35 17.40 40.24
C GLU A 181 11.58 16.83 38.84
N TYR A 182 11.05 17.47 37.78
CA TYR A 182 11.28 17.04 36.39
C TYR A 182 12.76 17.17 36.00
N THR A 183 13.44 18.23 36.41
CA THR A 183 14.88 18.40 36.16
C THR A 183 15.71 17.37 36.94
N LYS A 184 15.35 17.05 38.18
CA LYS A 184 15.97 15.98 38.97
C LYS A 184 15.76 14.59 38.35
N LEU A 185 14.59 14.34 37.76
CA LEU A 185 14.27 13.13 36.99
C LEU A 185 14.85 13.15 35.57
N GLN A 186 15.58 14.21 35.18
CA GLN A 186 16.15 14.42 33.83
C GLN A 186 15.08 14.46 32.72
N LEU A 187 13.84 14.76 33.06
CA LEU A 187 12.69 14.95 32.18
C LEU A 187 12.47 16.43 31.81
N GLY A 188 13.50 17.28 31.89
CA GLY A 188 13.41 18.76 31.86
C GLY A 188 12.74 19.42 30.65
N ASN A 189 12.34 18.65 29.62
CA ASN A 189 11.60 19.14 28.46
C ASN A 189 10.22 18.48 28.29
N TYR A 190 9.75 17.71 29.27
CA TYR A 190 8.48 17.00 29.20
C TYR A 190 7.33 17.99 29.32
N LYS A 191 6.84 18.49 28.17
CA LYS A 191 5.52 19.11 28.11
C LYS A 191 4.51 18.08 28.58
N ARG A 192 3.95 18.27 29.78
CA ARG A 192 2.76 17.53 30.21
C ARG A 192 1.72 17.77 29.12
N ILE A 193 1.51 16.77 28.26
CA ILE A 193 0.29 16.72 27.46
C ILE A 193 -0.77 16.72 28.53
N LYS A 194 -1.52 17.83 28.68
CA LYS A 194 -2.71 17.84 29.51
C LYS A 194 -3.54 16.68 28.98
N GLU A 195 -3.48 15.54 29.65
CA GLU A 195 -4.41 14.45 29.39
C GLU A 195 -5.75 15.09 29.65
N SER A 196 -6.48 15.32 28.57
CA SER A 196 -7.82 15.84 28.65
C SER A 196 -8.54 15.02 29.72
N GLU A 197 -8.94 15.65 30.83
CA GLU A 197 -9.64 15.02 31.95
C GLU A 197 -10.94 14.32 31.49
N ASN A 198 -11.35 14.57 30.26
CA ASN A 198 -12.47 13.94 29.54
C ASN A 198 -12.14 12.61 28.83
N LYS A 199 -10.95 12.01 29.00
CA LYS A 199 -10.75 10.62 28.54
C LYS A 199 -11.48 9.69 29.50
N GLU A 200 -12.69 9.28 29.13
CA GLU A 200 -13.36 8.13 29.73
C GLU A 200 -12.34 6.98 29.83
N LYS A 201 -11.96 6.63 31.07
CA LYS A 201 -11.01 5.57 31.40
C LYS A 201 -11.61 4.22 30.98
N GLY A 202 -11.57 3.92 29.68
CA GLY A 202 -12.19 2.73 29.10
C GLY A 202 -12.44 2.77 27.59
N SER A 203 -12.45 3.96 26.96
CA SER A 203 -12.67 4.11 25.50
C SER A 203 -11.39 4.31 24.69
N THR A 204 -10.21 4.10 25.28
CA THR A 204 -8.94 4.21 24.56
C THR A 204 -8.82 3.12 23.51
N ALA A 205 -8.39 3.49 22.30
CA ALA A 205 -8.19 2.53 21.22
C ALA A 205 -7.09 1.52 21.61
N ILE A 206 -7.35 0.23 21.37
CA ILE A 206 -6.38 -0.86 21.59
C ILE A 206 -5.17 -0.74 20.66
N ARG A 207 -5.34 -0.09 19.49
CA ARG A 207 -4.25 0.13 18.56
C ARG A 207 -3.23 1.08 19.17
N ILE A 208 -2.05 0.54 19.46
CA ILE A 208 -0.89 1.28 19.92
C ILE A 208 -0.49 2.31 18.84
N ARG A 209 -0.27 3.56 19.26
CA ARG A 209 0.04 4.66 18.35
C ARG A 209 1.52 4.70 17.96
N GLU A 210 2.44 4.25 18.81
CA GLU A 210 3.86 4.15 18.44
C GLU A 210 4.13 3.13 17.33
N ASP A 211 3.30 2.07 17.23
CA ASP A 211 3.49 1.02 16.24
C ASP A 211 2.86 1.38 14.88
N LYS A 212 3.73 1.54 13.86
CA LYS A 212 3.31 1.77 12.48
C LYS A 212 2.90 0.44 11.82
N ALA A 213 1.78 0.44 11.10
CA ALA A 213 1.35 -0.73 10.34
C ALA A 213 2.28 -0.99 9.14
N ALA A 214 2.55 -2.26 8.85
CA ALA A 214 3.55 -2.63 7.84
C ALA A 214 3.20 -2.19 6.40
N TYR A 215 1.93 -2.22 6.01
CA TYR A 215 1.50 -1.76 4.69
C TYR A 215 1.69 -0.25 4.46
N LEU A 216 1.92 0.53 5.51
CA LEU A 216 2.22 1.97 5.41
C LEU A 216 3.69 2.24 5.09
N ASN A 217 4.54 1.20 4.99
CA ASN A 217 5.94 1.35 4.61
C ASN A 217 6.08 1.59 3.10
N ASP A 218 5.20 1.00 2.29
CA ASP A 218 5.28 1.02 0.82
C ASP A 218 4.23 1.92 0.17
N LEU A 219 3.79 2.99 0.83
CA LEU A 219 2.65 3.82 0.36
C LEU A 219 2.87 4.43 -1.04
N ASN A 220 4.12 4.75 -1.37
CA ASN A 220 4.48 5.35 -2.66
C ASN A 220 4.88 4.30 -3.72
N SER A 221 4.85 3.02 -3.38
CA SER A 221 5.13 1.92 -4.31
C SER A 221 3.87 1.55 -5.09
N GLU A 222 4.03 1.14 -6.35
CA GLU A 222 2.93 0.62 -7.18
C GLU A 222 2.40 -0.71 -6.64
N THR A 223 3.26 -1.50 -5.98
CA THR A 223 2.90 -2.80 -5.41
C THR A 223 3.15 -2.83 -3.91
N THR A 224 2.31 -3.55 -3.19
CA THR A 224 2.44 -3.74 -1.74
C THR A 224 2.89 -5.17 -1.44
N ASN A 225 3.89 -5.31 -0.58
CA ASN A 225 4.39 -6.62 -0.15
C ASN A 225 3.60 -7.21 1.03
N TYR A 226 2.58 -6.50 1.51
CA TYR A 226 1.79 -6.89 2.65
C TYR A 226 0.62 -7.80 2.26
N ASP A 227 0.55 -8.98 2.86
CA ASP A 227 -0.61 -9.87 2.77
C ASP A 227 -1.62 -9.53 3.88
N PRO A 228 -2.81 -8.97 3.57
CA PRO A 228 -3.79 -8.59 4.57
C PRO A 228 -4.43 -9.79 5.29
N LYS A 229 -4.39 -10.99 4.70
CA LYS A 229 -5.00 -12.19 5.28
C LYS A 229 -4.14 -12.77 6.39
N SER A 230 -2.87 -13.03 6.10
CA SER A 230 -1.91 -13.54 7.09
C SER A 230 -1.23 -12.43 7.89
N ARG A 231 -1.45 -11.16 7.54
CA ARG A 231 -0.79 -9.97 8.11
C ARG A 231 0.74 -10.04 8.01
N LEU A 232 1.26 -10.64 6.94
CA LEU A 232 2.69 -10.83 6.71
C LEU A 232 3.21 -9.77 5.73
N TYR A 233 4.29 -9.10 6.11
CA TYR A 233 5.04 -8.26 5.21
C TYR A 233 6.16 -9.07 4.56
N LYS A 234 6.10 -9.27 3.24
CA LYS A 234 7.05 -10.10 2.49
C LYS A 234 8.29 -9.28 2.15
N ASP A 235 9.27 -9.29 3.05
CA ASP A 235 10.57 -8.67 2.82
C ASP A 235 11.58 -9.70 2.28
N ASN A 236 12.53 -9.23 1.46
CA ASN A 236 13.61 -10.04 0.90
C ASN A 236 14.54 -10.60 1.99
N ASN A 237 14.70 -9.88 3.10
CA ASN A 237 15.48 -10.38 4.24
C ASN A 237 14.75 -11.50 4.99
N LEU A 238 13.42 -11.46 4.98
CA LEU A 238 12.60 -12.43 5.70
C LEU A 238 12.45 -13.74 4.93
N GLY A 239 12.45 -13.68 3.59
CA GLY A 239 12.23 -14.85 2.75
C GLY A 239 12.21 -14.53 1.26
N ALA A 240 11.95 -15.57 0.48
CA ALA A 240 11.84 -15.50 -0.98
C ALA A 240 10.55 -16.13 -1.48
N VAL A 241 10.05 -15.64 -2.62
CA VAL A 241 8.92 -16.25 -3.32
C VAL A 241 9.45 -17.30 -4.29
N ASP A 242 8.89 -18.50 -4.22
CA ASP A 242 9.19 -19.57 -5.19
C ASP A 242 8.38 -19.34 -6.48
N GLU A 243 9.06 -19.18 -7.62
CA GLU A 243 8.47 -18.84 -8.92
C GLU A 243 7.43 -19.86 -9.41
N LYS A 244 7.58 -21.14 -9.04
CA LYS A 244 6.69 -22.20 -9.52
C LYS A 244 5.41 -22.30 -8.71
N SER A 245 5.52 -22.13 -7.40
CA SER A 245 4.39 -22.27 -6.48
C SER A 245 3.75 -20.94 -6.11
N ASN A 246 4.39 -19.81 -6.43
CA ASN A 246 4.07 -18.47 -5.93
C ASN A 246 3.91 -18.40 -4.40
N MET A 247 4.59 -19.30 -3.69
CA MET A 247 4.57 -19.37 -2.23
C MET A 247 5.76 -18.62 -1.66
N PHE A 248 5.50 -17.77 -0.66
CA PHE A 248 6.56 -17.12 0.10
C PHE A 248 7.10 -18.08 1.17
N ARG A 249 8.41 -18.36 1.12
CA ARG A 249 9.11 -19.20 2.10
C ARG A 249 10.11 -18.34 2.86
N ARG A 250 10.08 -18.44 4.19
CA ARG A 250 11.01 -17.70 5.06
C ARG A 250 12.41 -18.27 4.98
N HIS A 251 13.41 -17.41 5.10
CA HIS A 251 14.78 -17.84 5.34
C HIS A 251 14.91 -18.36 6.78
N LEU A 252 15.63 -19.47 6.95
CA LEU A 252 15.93 -20.04 8.25
C LEU A 252 17.00 -19.20 8.94
N THR A 253 16.78 -18.82 10.20
CA THR A 253 17.74 -18.06 11.02
C THR A 253 17.78 -18.63 12.44
N GLY A 254 18.91 -18.42 13.14
CA GLY A 254 19.11 -18.86 14.53
C GLY A 254 18.90 -20.37 14.73
N GLU A 255 18.07 -20.72 15.72
CA GLU A 255 17.73 -22.10 16.08
C GLU A 255 17.10 -22.91 14.92
N GLY A 256 16.46 -22.24 13.95
CA GLY A 256 15.89 -22.91 12.79
C GLY A 256 16.96 -23.55 11.89
N LEU A 257 18.12 -22.92 11.76
CA LEU A 257 19.26 -23.50 11.02
C LEU A 257 19.85 -24.68 11.79
N GLU A 258 20.04 -24.55 13.10
CA GLU A 258 20.56 -25.62 13.95
C GLU A 258 19.65 -26.85 13.90
N PHE A 259 18.33 -26.63 13.95
CA PHE A 259 17.35 -27.71 13.82
C PHE A 259 17.38 -28.37 12.44
N ASP A 260 17.56 -27.61 11.35
CA ASP A 260 17.65 -28.19 10.00
C ASP A 260 18.94 -29.02 9.83
N GLU A 261 20.08 -28.54 10.32
CA GLU A 261 21.32 -29.29 10.37
C GLU A 261 21.17 -30.59 11.16
N LEU A 262 20.52 -30.52 12.33
CA LEU A 262 20.27 -31.67 13.19
C LEU A 262 19.32 -32.67 12.52
N ASN A 263 18.29 -32.19 11.83
CA ASN A 263 17.38 -33.01 11.02
C ASN A 263 18.10 -33.70 9.85
N GLN A 264 18.99 -32.99 9.15
CA GLN A 264 19.83 -33.58 8.11
C GLN A 264 20.78 -34.64 8.70
N MET A 265 21.38 -34.36 9.87
CA MET A 265 22.25 -35.31 10.58
C MET A 265 21.48 -36.57 10.98
N ALA A 266 20.30 -36.44 11.58
CA ALA A 266 19.46 -37.57 11.98
C ALA A 266 19.08 -38.45 10.78
N ARG A 267 18.69 -37.83 9.66
CA ARG A 267 18.41 -38.53 8.40
C ARG A 267 19.64 -39.21 7.82
N SER A 268 20.81 -38.57 7.91
CA SER A 268 22.07 -39.16 7.45
C SER A 268 22.46 -40.37 8.30
N ASN A 269 22.26 -40.31 9.63
CA ASN A 269 22.53 -41.42 10.54
C ASN A 269 21.59 -42.59 10.27
N ALA A 270 20.28 -42.33 10.12
CA ALA A 270 19.30 -43.35 9.75
C ALA A 270 19.69 -44.08 8.44
N ARG A 271 20.15 -43.33 7.43
CA ARG A 271 20.63 -43.89 6.16
C ARG A 271 21.90 -44.74 6.33
N LYS A 272 22.86 -44.33 7.18
CA LYS A 272 24.06 -45.10 7.49
C LYS A 272 23.74 -46.44 8.15
N GLU A 273 22.72 -46.46 9.01
CA GLU A 273 22.21 -47.68 9.65
C GLU A 273 21.35 -48.55 8.72
N GLY A 274 21.24 -48.17 7.44
CA GLY A 274 20.50 -48.93 6.42
C GLY A 274 18.98 -48.74 6.47
N ILE A 275 18.49 -47.79 7.27
CA ILE A 275 17.07 -47.55 7.49
C ILE A 275 16.60 -46.50 6.49
N ARG A 276 15.81 -46.95 5.52
CA ARG A 276 15.20 -46.10 4.49
C ARG A 276 13.75 -45.83 4.84
N ASP A 277 13.27 -44.64 4.50
CA ASP A 277 11.89 -44.26 4.79
C ASP A 277 10.85 -45.12 4.07
N GLU A 278 11.20 -45.62 2.88
CA GLU A 278 10.36 -46.42 1.98
C GLU A 278 10.15 -47.86 2.45
N VAL A 279 11.05 -48.40 3.28
CA VAL A 279 11.03 -49.81 3.70
C VAL A 279 10.46 -49.91 5.11
N LYS A 280 9.49 -50.80 5.32
CA LYS A 280 8.96 -51.10 6.65
C LYS A 280 10.06 -51.77 7.48
N ASN A 281 10.55 -51.07 8.50
CA ASN A 281 11.54 -51.58 9.43
C ASN A 281 11.11 -51.22 10.86
N VAL A 282 11.14 -52.19 11.77
CA VAL A 282 10.77 -52.02 13.19
C VAL A 282 11.67 -51.00 13.87
N LYS A 283 12.96 -50.97 13.51
CA LYS A 283 13.95 -50.05 14.08
C LYS A 283 13.74 -48.60 13.67
N LYS A 284 12.90 -48.31 12.66
CA LYS A 284 12.70 -46.94 12.14
C LYS A 284 12.32 -45.94 13.23
N VAL A 285 11.54 -46.36 14.22
CA VAL A 285 11.10 -45.52 15.35
C VAL A 285 12.29 -44.95 16.13
N GLU A 286 13.38 -45.70 16.25
CA GLU A 286 14.59 -45.28 16.97
C GLU A 286 15.38 -44.18 16.25
N HIS A 287 15.10 -43.96 14.95
CA HIS A 287 15.85 -43.04 14.09
C HIS A 287 15.07 -41.80 13.62
N VAL A 288 13.82 -41.64 14.04
CA VAL A 288 13.05 -40.43 13.77
C VAL A 288 13.46 -39.34 14.76
N LEU A 289 13.89 -38.19 14.25
CA LEU A 289 14.34 -37.06 15.08
C LEU A 289 13.28 -36.63 16.09
N ILE A 290 12.04 -36.42 15.64
CA ILE A 290 10.94 -35.94 16.49
C ILE A 290 10.61 -36.95 17.60
N ALA A 291 10.83 -38.25 17.36
CA ALA A 291 10.60 -39.29 18.37
C ALA A 291 11.68 -39.29 19.45
N ASN A 292 12.95 -39.04 19.08
CA ASN A 292 14.11 -39.10 19.97
C ASN A 292 14.99 -37.83 19.87
N PRO A 293 14.47 -36.63 20.22
CA PRO A 293 15.18 -35.38 19.98
C PRO A 293 16.48 -35.27 20.80
N THR A 294 16.44 -35.64 22.08
CA THR A 294 17.59 -35.54 23.00
C THR A 294 18.76 -36.46 22.62
N LYS A 295 18.46 -37.67 22.10
CA LYS A 295 19.46 -38.61 21.57
C LYS A 295 20.27 -37.96 20.45
N TYR A 296 19.57 -37.35 19.49
CA TYR A 296 20.20 -36.71 18.34
C TYR A 296 20.89 -35.40 18.70
N GLU A 297 20.37 -34.64 19.66
CA GLU A 297 21.04 -33.46 20.21
C GLU A 297 22.39 -33.84 20.86
N GLN A 298 22.40 -34.84 21.75
CA GLN A 298 23.63 -35.33 22.37
C GLN A 298 24.62 -35.86 21.34
N MET A 299 24.14 -36.60 20.34
CA MET A 299 24.97 -37.10 19.25
C MET A 299 25.60 -35.95 18.46
N MET A 300 24.83 -34.91 18.11
CA MET A 300 25.35 -33.73 17.41
C MET A 300 26.38 -32.98 18.26
N ARG A 301 26.14 -32.85 19.57
CA ARG A 301 27.07 -32.21 20.51
C ARG A 301 28.38 -32.99 20.63
N ASN A 302 28.31 -34.31 20.68
CA ASN A 302 29.48 -35.18 20.69
C ASN A 302 30.26 -35.11 19.36
N GLU A 303 29.57 -35.08 18.22
CA GLU A 303 30.23 -34.87 16.92
C GLU A 303 30.91 -33.50 16.82
N LYS A 304 30.25 -32.43 17.30
CA LYS A 304 30.82 -31.08 17.35
C LYS A 304 32.06 -31.03 18.26
N SER A 305 32.01 -31.66 19.44
CA SER A 305 33.16 -31.71 20.37
C SER A 305 34.33 -32.53 19.79
N MET A 306 34.05 -33.64 19.10
CA MET A 306 35.08 -34.42 18.40
C MET A 306 35.72 -33.63 17.25
N LYS A 307 34.95 -32.88 16.46
CA LYS A 307 35.47 -32.03 15.38
C LYS A 307 36.36 -30.90 15.92
N LEU A 308 35.97 -30.26 17.02
CA LEU A 308 36.76 -29.22 17.70
C LEU A 308 38.10 -29.78 18.20
N ASN A 309 38.09 -30.96 18.84
CA ASN A 309 39.31 -31.60 19.31
C ASN A 309 40.21 -32.06 18.15
N GLY A 310 39.64 -32.53 17.04
CA GLY A 310 40.39 -32.92 15.85
C GLY A 310 41.08 -31.74 15.15
N GLN A 311 40.44 -30.57 15.08
CA GLN A 311 41.05 -29.37 14.47
C GLN A 311 42.29 -28.87 15.22
N ASN A 312 42.33 -29.02 16.55
CA ASN A 312 43.51 -28.71 17.35
C ASN A 312 44.71 -29.65 17.08
N THR A 313 44.46 -30.84 16.51
CA THR A 313 45.52 -31.79 16.15
C THR A 313 46.05 -31.57 14.74
N THR A 314 45.23 -31.03 13.82
CA THR A 314 45.61 -30.81 12.41
C THR A 314 46.35 -29.49 12.14
N THR A 315 46.38 -28.55 13.09
CA THR A 315 47.14 -27.29 12.95
C THR A 315 48.62 -27.41 13.33
N ASN A 316 49.06 -28.59 13.80
CA ASN A 316 50.44 -28.88 14.19
C ASN A 316 51.12 -29.93 13.30
N GLU A 317 50.67 -30.13 12.06
CA GLU A 317 51.52 -30.77 11.06
C GLU A 317 52.41 -29.68 10.42
N PRO A 318 53.72 -29.60 10.73
CA PRO A 318 54.61 -28.79 9.93
C PRO A 318 54.55 -29.33 8.50
N ASN A 319 54.23 -28.46 7.54
CA ASN A 319 54.26 -28.79 6.12
C ASN A 319 55.72 -29.09 5.73
N ILE A 320 56.15 -30.35 5.84
CA ILE A 320 57.43 -30.86 5.35
C ILE A 320 57.29 -31.11 3.84
N GLY A 321 56.85 -30.08 3.11
CA GLY A 321 56.93 -30.00 1.66
C GLY A 321 58.22 -29.26 1.29
N LYS A 322 59.19 -30.01 0.75
CA LYS A 322 60.48 -29.57 0.17
C LYS A 322 60.73 -28.05 0.25
N GLY A 323 61.27 -27.59 1.38
CA GLY A 323 61.86 -26.27 1.47
C GLY A 323 63.12 -26.22 0.60
N GLU A 324 63.01 -25.75 -0.64
CA GLU A 324 64.19 -25.39 -1.41
C GLU A 324 64.87 -24.20 -0.74
N ALA A 325 66.13 -24.39 -0.32
CA ALA A 325 66.96 -23.31 0.16
C ALA A 325 67.16 -22.28 -0.96
N LYS A 326 66.41 -21.18 -0.94
CA LYS A 326 66.65 -20.03 -1.82
C LYS A 326 68.00 -19.40 -1.45
N LYS A 327 68.91 -19.28 -2.41
CA LYS A 327 70.13 -18.48 -2.25
C LYS A 327 69.73 -17.05 -1.87
N ASN A 328 70.32 -16.53 -0.78
CA ASN A 328 70.15 -15.13 -0.37
C ASN A 328 70.53 -14.21 -1.54
N LYS A 329 69.54 -13.50 -2.11
CA LYS A 329 69.77 -12.42 -3.07
C LYS A 329 70.16 -11.15 -2.32
N GLY A 330 71.37 -11.14 -1.80
CA GLY A 330 72.03 -9.93 -1.31
C GLY A 330 73.16 -9.55 -2.26
N LYS A 331 73.26 -8.26 -2.61
CA LYS A 331 74.46 -7.72 -3.29
C LYS A 331 75.65 -7.92 -2.35
N LYS A 332 76.74 -8.57 -2.80
CA LYS A 332 77.97 -8.67 -2.00
C LYS A 332 78.42 -7.25 -1.66
N GLN A 333 78.57 -6.95 -0.37
CA GLN A 333 79.12 -5.67 0.06
C GLN A 333 80.61 -5.61 -0.30
N ASP A 334 81.06 -4.47 -0.81
CA ASP A 334 82.48 -4.26 -1.13
C ASP A 334 83.32 -4.30 0.14
N LYS A 335 84.53 -4.87 0.04
CA LYS A 335 85.45 -4.99 1.20
C LYS A 335 85.69 -3.65 1.90
N LYS A 336 85.68 -2.54 1.14
CA LYS A 336 85.81 -1.18 1.67
C LYS A 336 84.64 -0.79 2.59
N SER A 337 83.40 -1.16 2.27
CA SER A 337 82.25 -0.86 3.14
C SER A 337 82.27 -1.70 4.41
N MET A 338 82.76 -2.95 4.31
CA MET A 338 82.95 -3.81 5.48
C MET A 338 84.05 -3.29 6.41
N ASP A 339 85.15 -2.77 5.89
CA ASP A 339 86.21 -2.19 6.72
C ASP A 339 85.78 -0.86 7.36
N GLN A 340 84.99 -0.03 6.66
CA GLN A 340 84.38 1.17 7.25
C GLN A 340 83.42 0.82 8.40
N LEU A 341 82.55 -0.17 8.22
CA LEU A 341 81.66 -0.64 9.29
C LEU A 341 82.45 -1.18 10.48
N ARG A 342 83.55 -1.90 10.24
CA ARG A 342 84.43 -2.38 11.31
C ARG A 342 85.15 -1.27 12.06
N SER A 343 85.53 -0.19 11.38
CA SER A 343 86.13 0.98 12.03
C SER A 343 85.14 1.80 12.85
N MET A 344 83.83 1.70 12.58
CA MET A 344 82.82 2.39 13.39
C MET A 344 82.55 1.72 14.75
N TYR A 345 82.95 0.46 14.92
CA TYR A 345 82.75 -0.32 16.14
C TYR A 345 84.05 -0.66 16.87
N LYS A 346 85.13 0.08 16.61
CA LYS A 346 86.40 -0.02 17.33
C LYS A 346 86.77 1.27 18.04
#